data_AF-A0A7J8X2H2-F1
#
_entry.id   AF-A0A7J8X2H2-F1
#
_cell.length_a   1.000
_cell.length_b   1.000
_cell.length_c   1.000
_cell.angle_alpha   90.00
_cell.angle_beta   90.00
_cell.angle_gamma   90.00
#
_symmetry.space_group_name_H-M   'P 1'
#
loop_
_entity.id
_entity.type
_entity.pdbx_description
1 polymer ?
#
loop_
_entity_poly.entity_id
_entity_poly.type
_entity_poly.pdbx_seq_one_letter_code
_entity_poly.pdbx_strand_id
1 'polypeptide(L)'
;MRRFYFKCTNCFAEMTTKTDPQNKNYVVESGATRNFEPWRAEDEEVERERNRRKSQGMGDAMKSLENRTLDSKREIDILAALDEMKSRKSRHATVSVDSMLDALRRTAAEK
;
A
#
# COMPACT_ATOMS: atom_id res chain seq x y z
N MET A 1 -29.84 -2.96 15.53
CA MET A 1 -29.43 -1.73 14.83
C MET A 1 -29.67 -0.54 15.78
N ARG A 2 -28.62 0.13 16.26
CA ARG A 2 -28.77 1.26 17.21
C ARG A 2 -28.50 2.58 16.48
N ARG A 3 -29.27 3.61 16.83
CA ARG A 3 -29.13 4.99 16.35
C ARG A 3 -28.64 5.86 17.49
N PHE A 4 -27.65 6.70 17.21
CA PHE A 4 -27.07 7.65 18.15
C PHE A 4 -27.31 9.06 17.63
N TYR A 5 -27.71 9.94 18.55
CA TYR A 5 -28.03 11.32 18.28
C TYR A 5 -27.01 12.19 19.01
N PHE A 6 -26.36 13.08 18.27
CA PHE A 6 -25.41 14.03 18.80
C PHE A 6 -25.82 15.45 18.39
N LYS A 7 -25.45 16.44 19.19
CA LYS A 7 -25.64 17.85 18.84
C LYS A 7 -24.29 18.46 18.49
N CYS A 8 -24.23 19.21 17.39
CA CYS A 8 -23.04 19.99 17.06
C CYS A 8 -22.81 21.08 18.12
N THR A 9 -21.58 21.23 18.60
CA THR A 9 -21.22 22.25 19.60
C THR A 9 -21.33 23.68 19.07
N ASN A 10 -21.28 23.88 17.75
CA ASN A 10 -21.29 25.20 17.12
C ASN A 10 -22.69 25.63 16.67
N CYS A 11 -23.42 24.76 15.96
CA CYS A 11 -24.73 25.10 15.38
C CYS A 11 -25.92 24.43 16.08
N PHE A 12 -25.69 23.60 17.12
CA PHE A 12 -26.71 22.83 17.85
C PHE A 12 -27.60 21.92 16.97
N ALA A 13 -27.29 21.76 15.70
CA ALA A 13 -27.97 20.85 14.80
C ALA A 13 -27.75 19.40 15.26
N GLU A 14 -28.78 18.59 15.10
CA GLU A 14 -28.73 17.16 15.39
C GLU A 14 -28.04 16.41 14.25
N MET A 15 -27.07 15.57 14.60
CA MET A 15 -26.46 14.60 13.70
C MET A 15 -26.79 13.19 14.16
N THR A 16 -27.18 12.33 13.23
CA THR A 16 -27.57 10.96 13.50
C THR A 16 -26.58 9.98 12.89
N THR A 17 -26.11 9.03 13.70
CA THR A 17 -25.28 7.92 13.23
C THR A 17 -25.90 6.59 13.61
N LYS A 18 -25.61 5.57 12.81
CA LYS A 18 -26.17 4.23 12.93
C LYS A 18 -25.07 3.20 12.97
N THR A 19 -25.14 2.25 13.88
CA THR A 19 -24.19 1.12 13.91
C THR A 19 -24.50 0.16 12.76
N ASP A 20 -23.46 -0.19 12.01
CA ASP A 20 -23.44 -1.25 11.02
C ASP A 20 -22.67 -2.48 11.55
N PRO A 21 -23.37 -3.55 11.96
CA PRO A 21 -22.73 -4.77 12.47
C PRO A 21 -21.95 -5.54 11.40
N GLN A 22 -22.30 -5.43 10.12
CA GLN A 22 -21.63 -6.18 9.05
C GLN A 22 -20.22 -5.65 8.83
N ASN A 23 -20.09 -4.32 8.78
CA ASN A 23 -18.82 -3.64 8.53
C ASN A 23 -18.10 -3.21 9.83
N LYS A 24 -18.63 -3.56 11.01
CA LYS A 24 -18.13 -3.14 12.33
C LYS A 24 -17.86 -1.63 12.41
N ASN A 25 -18.72 -0.83 11.77
CA ASN A 25 -18.52 0.61 11.60
C ASN A 25 -19.79 1.41 11.92
N TYR A 26 -19.70 2.74 11.91
CA TYR A 26 -20.84 3.64 12.00
C TYR A 26 -21.07 4.34 10.66
N VAL A 27 -22.35 4.43 10.27
CA VAL A 27 -22.80 5.14 9.08
C VAL A 27 -23.53 6.41 9.51
N VAL A 28 -23.19 7.54 8.91
CA VAL A 28 -23.85 8.82 9.16
C VAL A 28 -25.14 8.86 8.34
N GLU A 29 -26.28 9.18 8.96
CA GLU A 29 -27.58 9.30 8.29
C GLU A 29 -27.96 10.76 8.00
N SER A 30 -27.69 11.67 8.95
CA SER A 30 -28.06 13.09 8.82
C SER A 30 -27.13 14.00 9.61
N GLY A 31 -27.00 15.25 9.16
CA GLY A 31 -26.39 16.34 9.92
C GLY A 31 -24.85 16.38 9.98
N ALA A 32 -24.17 15.44 9.31
CA ALA A 32 -22.71 15.43 9.23
C ALA A 32 -22.22 14.71 7.96
N THR A 33 -20.99 15.00 7.56
CA THR A 33 -20.25 14.26 6.52
C THR A 33 -19.03 13.64 7.18
N ARG A 34 -18.71 12.39 6.82
CA ARG A 34 -17.49 11.73 7.31
C ARG A 34 -16.28 12.38 6.66
N ASN A 35 -15.19 12.53 7.40
CA ASN A 35 -13.93 12.98 6.80
C ASN A 35 -13.48 12.01 5.70
N PHE A 36 -12.90 12.55 4.63
CA PHE A 36 -12.31 11.73 3.57
C PHE A 36 -10.96 11.20 4.02
N GLU A 37 -10.83 9.88 4.02
CA GLU A 37 -9.63 9.16 4.43
C GLU A 37 -9.07 8.40 3.22
N PRO A 38 -8.00 8.88 2.57
CA PRO A 38 -7.47 8.28 1.34
C PRO A 38 -7.17 6.78 1.44
N TRP A 39 -6.67 6.33 2.59
CA TRP A 39 -6.33 4.93 2.84
C TRP A 39 -7.55 3.99 2.82
N ARG A 40 -8.77 4.46 3.10
CA ARG A 40 -9.96 3.59 2.99
C ARG A 40 -10.27 3.20 1.56
N ALA A 41 -10.04 4.10 0.61
CA ALA A 41 -10.24 3.79 -0.81
C ALA A 41 -9.23 2.73 -1.27
N GLU A 42 -7.98 2.85 -0.80
CA GLU A 42 -6.91 1.89 -1.06
C GLU A 42 -7.23 0.52 -0.43
N ASP A 43 -7.64 0.47 0.84
CA ASP A 43 -8.06 -0.76 1.52
C ASP A 43 -9.23 -1.46 0.80
N GLU A 44 -10.22 -0.69 0.33
CA GLU A 44 -11.35 -1.23 -0.43
C GLU A 44 -10.95 -1.81 -1.79
N GLU A 45 -9.97 -1.20 -2.47
CA GLU A 45 -9.41 -1.75 -3.71
C GLU A 45 -8.60 -3.02 -3.47
N VAL A 46 -7.76 -3.03 -2.43
CA VAL A 46 -6.96 -4.20 -2.04
C VAL A 46 -7.86 -5.38 -1.68
N GLU A 47 -8.92 -5.17 -0.89
CA GLU A 47 -9.86 -6.24 -0.55
C GLU A 47 -10.69 -6.70 -1.76
N ARG A 48 -11.08 -5.79 -2.67
CA ARG A 48 -11.73 -6.17 -3.94
C ARG A 48 -10.82 -7.05 -4.79
N GLU A 49 -9.56 -6.66 -4.97
CA GLU A 49 -8.57 -7.43 -5.73
C GLU A 49 -8.31 -8.79 -5.08
N ARG A 50 -8.16 -8.82 -3.76
CA ARG A 50 -7.98 -10.05 -2.98
C ARG A 50 -9.16 -11.00 -3.14
N ASN A 51 -10.39 -10.50 -3.09
CA ASN A 51 -11.59 -11.31 -3.30
C ASN A 51 -11.70 -11.83 -4.73
N ARG A 52 -11.32 -11.01 -5.73
CA ARG A 52 -11.22 -11.44 -7.13
C ARG A 52 -10.22 -12.58 -7.33
N ARG A 53 -9.04 -12.50 -6.71
CA ARG A 53 -8.04 -13.59 -6.76
C ARG A 53 -8.54 -14.86 -6.07
N LYS A 54 -9.20 -14.72 -4.91
CA LYS A 54 -9.79 -15.85 -4.18
C LYS A 54 -10.88 -16.55 -4.99
N SER A 55 -11.80 -15.80 -5.61
CA SER A 55 -12.88 -16.39 -6.41
C SER A 55 -12.37 -17.07 -7.68
N GLN A 56 -11.33 -16.54 -8.33
CA GLN A 56 -10.67 -17.17 -9.48
C GLN A 56 -9.95 -18.49 -9.15
N GLY A 57 -9.70 -18.76 -7.87
CA GLY A 57 -9.13 -20.01 -7.35
C GLY A 57 -10.15 -20.90 -6.62
N MET A 58 -11.41 -20.47 -6.46
CA MET A 58 -12.48 -21.30 -5.88
C MET A 58 -12.86 -22.38 -6.89
N GLY A 59 -12.30 -23.57 -6.70
CA GLY A 59 -12.59 -24.76 -7.51
C GLY A 59 -11.35 -25.57 -7.89
N ASP A 60 -10.15 -24.98 -7.81
CA ASP A 60 -8.91 -25.66 -8.18
C ASP A 60 -7.77 -25.34 -7.21
N ALA A 61 -7.53 -26.27 -6.28
CA ALA A 61 -6.50 -26.14 -5.26
C ALA A 61 -5.08 -26.04 -5.86
N MET A 62 -4.87 -26.61 -7.05
CA MET A 62 -3.58 -26.55 -7.75
C MET A 62 -3.27 -25.13 -8.24
N LYS A 63 -4.26 -24.44 -8.80
CA LYS A 63 -4.13 -23.04 -9.25
C LYS A 63 -3.84 -22.07 -8.10
N SER A 64 -4.43 -22.31 -6.92
CA SER A 64 -4.11 -21.52 -5.73
C SER A 64 -2.67 -21.75 -5.23
N LEU A 65 -2.18 -22.99 -5.32
CA LEU A 65 -0.79 -23.33 -5.01
C LEU A 65 0.17 -22.66 -5.99
N GLU A 66 -0.11 -22.73 -7.30
CA GLU A 66 0.70 -22.10 -8.35
C GLU A 66 0.78 -20.56 -8.19
N ASN A 67 -0.35 -19.90 -7.90
CA ASN A 67 -0.33 -18.46 -7.65
C ASN A 67 0.55 -18.09 -6.44
N ARG A 68 0.50 -18.87 -5.36
CA ARG A 68 1.35 -18.64 -4.18
C ARG A 68 2.83 -18.85 -4.48
N THR A 69 3.20 -19.86 -5.27
CA THR A 69 4.61 -20.09 -5.62
C THR A 69 5.14 -19.02 -6.56
N LEU A 70 4.32 -18.55 -7.51
CA LEU A 70 4.67 -17.42 -8.38
C LEU A 70 4.84 -16.12 -7.60
N ASP A 71 3.94 -15.81 -6.66
CA ASP A 71 4.06 -14.64 -5.79
C ASP A 71 5.33 -14.73 -4.93
N SER A 72 5.60 -15.89 -4.31
CA SER A 72 6.82 -16.12 -3.52
C SER A 72 8.08 -15.96 -4.36
N LYS A 73 8.08 -16.44 -5.61
CA LYS A 73 9.21 -16.29 -6.53
C LYS A 73 9.46 -14.82 -6.86
N ARG A 74 8.42 -14.05 -7.16
CA ARG A 74 8.53 -12.61 -7.42
C ARG A 74 9.10 -11.86 -6.22
N GLU A 75 8.64 -12.18 -5.02
CA GLU A 75 9.16 -11.58 -3.78
C GLU A 75 10.65 -11.90 -3.60
N ILE A 76 11.07 -13.14 -3.84
CA ILE A 76 12.50 -13.53 -3.80
C ILE A 76 13.32 -12.75 -4.82
N ASP A 77 12.85 -12.64 -6.07
CA ASP A 77 13.55 -11.94 -7.14
C ASP A 77 13.72 -10.44 -6.81
N ILE A 78 12.68 -9.81 -6.24
CA ILE A 78 12.71 -8.42 -5.79
C ILE A 78 13.72 -8.26 -4.64
N LEU A 79 13.70 -9.14 -3.65
CA LEU A 79 14.64 -9.09 -2.52
C LEU A 79 16.09 -9.27 -2.98
N ALA A 80 16.34 -10.18 -3.93
CA ALA A 80 17.67 -10.37 -4.52
C ALA A 80 18.14 -9.10 -5.26
N ALA A 81 17.27 -8.46 -6.03
CA ALA A 81 17.60 -7.20 -6.71
C ALA A 81 17.89 -6.05 -5.72
N LEU A 82 17.13 -5.96 -4.63
CA LEU A 82 17.36 -4.98 -3.57
C LEU A 82 18.70 -5.22 -2.86
N ASP A 83 19.05 -6.48 -2.60
CA ASP A 83 20.33 -6.83 -1.97
C ASP A 83 21.52 -6.54 -2.90
N GLU A 84 21.39 -6.81 -4.20
CA GLU A 84 22.41 -6.44 -5.19
C GLU A 84 22.64 -4.92 -5.20
N MET A 85 21.56 -4.13 -5.26
CA MET A 85 21.66 -2.67 -5.22
C MET A 85 22.29 -2.17 -3.91
N LYS A 86 21.94 -2.78 -2.78
CA LYS A 86 22.51 -2.43 -1.47
C LYS A 86 24.00 -2.79 -1.39
N SER A 87 24.39 -3.96 -1.89
CA SER A 87 25.78 -4.41 -1.98
C SER A 87 26.62 -3.48 -2.87
N ARG A 88 26.09 -3.12 -4.04
CA ARG A 88 26.72 -2.13 -4.94
C ARG A 88 26.87 -0.77 -4.24
N LYS A 89 25.82 -0.27 -3.60
CA LYS A 89 25.87 0.99 -2.85
C LYS A 89 26.91 0.95 -1.72
N SER A 90 27.01 -0.18 -1.00
CA SER A 90 28.01 -0.39 0.05
C SER A 90 29.44 -0.33 -0.51
N ARG A 91 29.71 -1.01 -1.64
CA ARG A 91 31.01 -0.96 -2.32
C ARG A 91 31.37 0.45 -2.81
N HIS A 92 30.39 1.19 -3.30
CA HIS A 92 30.60 2.56 -3.77
C HIS A 92 30.57 3.61 -2.65
N ALA A 93 30.30 3.25 -1.40
CA ALA A 93 30.20 4.19 -0.28
C ALA A 93 31.52 4.91 0.03
N THR A 94 32.66 4.29 -0.30
CA THR A 94 33.99 4.88 -0.09
C THR A 94 34.43 5.80 -1.22
N VAL A 95 33.70 5.86 -2.34
CA VAL A 95 34.05 6.69 -3.49
C VAL A 95 33.11 7.89 -3.53
N SER A 96 33.64 9.09 -3.29
CA SER A 96 32.84 10.31 -3.37
C SER A 96 32.46 10.62 -4.81
N VAL A 97 31.31 11.27 -5.00
CA VAL A 97 30.83 11.70 -6.32
C VAL A 97 31.86 12.61 -7.01
N ASP A 98 32.50 13.50 -6.26
CA ASP A 98 33.57 14.37 -6.78
C ASP A 98 34.79 13.58 -7.26
N SER A 99 35.20 12.54 -6.53
CA SER A 99 36.31 11.67 -6.95
C SER A 99 35.99 10.91 -8.24
N MET A 100 34.73 10.55 -8.49
CA MET A 100 34.32 9.91 -9.75
C MET A 100 34.31 10.92 -10.91
N LEU A 101 33.85 12.14 -10.68
CA LEU A 101 33.83 13.21 -11.67
C LEU A 101 35.25 13.62 -12.10
N ASP A 102 36.19 13.70 -11.16
CA ASP A 102 37.58 14.01 -11.46
C ASP A 102 38.28 12.88 -12.23
N ALA A 103 37.97 11.62 -11.92
CA ALA A 103 38.48 10.47 -12.70
C ALA A 103 37.98 10.50 -14.14
N LEU A 104 36.69 10.79 -14.36
CA LEU A 104 36.10 10.92 -15.71
C LEU A 104 36.75 12.06 -16.50
N ARG A 105 36.96 13.23 -15.88
CA ARG A 105 37.65 14.37 -16.50
C ARG A 105 39.08 14.03 -16.93
N ARG A 106 39.83 13.27 -16.11
CA ARG A 106 41.18 12.81 -16.45
C ARG A 106 41.17 11.86 -17.65
N THR A 107 40.27 10.87 -17.65
CA THR A 107 40.15 9.93 -18.78
C THR A 107 39.70 10.58 -20.10
N ALA A 108 38.97 11.70 -20.03
CA ALA A 108 38.57 12.47 -21.20
C ALA A 108 39.70 13.37 -21.75
N ALA A 109 40.69 13.73 -20.93
CA ALA A 109 41.85 14.53 -21.33
C ALA A 109 43.01 13.68 -21.88
N GLU A 110 43.01 12.37 -21.61
CA GLU A 110 43.99 11.41 -22.13
C GLU A 110 43.61 10.81 -23.50
N LYS A 111 42.43 11.17 -24.05
CA LYS A 111 42.01 10.88 -25.43
C LYS A 111 42.14 12.13 -26.30
#